data_AF-A0A9P6WMN4-F1
#
_entry.id   AF-A0A9P6WMN4-F1
#
_cell.length_a   1.000
_cell.length_b   1.000
_cell.length_c   1.000
_cell.angle_alpha   90.00
_cell.angle_beta   90.00
_cell.angle_gamma   90.00
#
_symmetry.space_group_name_H-M   'P 1'
#
loop_
_entity.id
_entity.type
_entity.pdbx_description
1 polymer ?
#
loop_
_entity_poly.entity_id
_entity_poly.type
_entity_poly.pdbx_seq_one_letter_code
_entity_poly.pdbx_strand_id
1 'polypeptide(L)'
;MQQLQNILTIKPCPEMEDAKKNIVTVSIKDFKDNTYLIIDKRFVFTCKSTEKVESGKIGLSYDQRAWGLWYTGRRITVSEYNLVSEMKLNPEKVGYLGVLNVNINFLNRGKSKYDSTIYDPDKMAKAFIKKFRLQILQPTQILLFEYKNTLFELVIRSIVILSLGRVSIDDVYESSNILSKGIVVDTTIVNLFNNANNLVALKRFKTCKKNPYGIIRPDIKFKSKKRGIDKETTDIFRLIFASRIFPKYLTEKMNMHHIKGLIICSNTCFSKTVFSEKIGNKLNAKGPKIYDCLKLFRKNKNFGSHVTDEIFKYSETEYKNKGKKSALHIIVFDKMDIVFEQYNSWVAQRFISEILSRMDGTKKIENILIIAMVKNVQFINSELLKPGRFEVQVSTDFKGRYQKDMMKSIEIDIDKSSKDLNIFKPSSSYQSPNKR
;
A
#
# COMPACT_ATOMS: atom_id res chain seq x y z
N MET A 1 -16.26 -23.80 22.88
CA MET A 1 -16.40 -25.25 22.59
C MET A 1 -15.00 -25.81 22.37
N GLN A 2 -14.57 -26.77 23.17
CA GLN A 2 -13.26 -27.41 23.01
C GLN A 2 -13.24 -28.13 21.65
N GLN A 3 -12.37 -27.69 20.73
CA GLN A 3 -12.10 -28.44 19.50
C GLN A 3 -11.55 -29.81 19.91
N LEU A 4 -12.25 -30.89 19.52
CA LEU A 4 -11.78 -32.26 19.66
C LEU A 4 -10.41 -32.36 18.97
N GLN A 5 -9.35 -32.50 19.78
CA GLN A 5 -7.98 -32.69 19.28
C GLN A 5 -7.78 -34.18 19.03
N ASN A 6 -7.71 -34.55 17.75
CA ASN A 6 -7.45 -35.91 17.34
C ASN A 6 -5.93 -36.09 17.20
N ILE A 7 -5.41 -37.20 17.73
CA ILE A 7 -4.00 -37.56 17.57
C ILE A 7 -3.90 -38.55 16.42
N LEU A 8 -3.33 -38.11 15.29
CA LEU A 8 -3.20 -38.92 14.08
C LEU A 8 -1.74 -39.30 13.80
N THR A 9 -1.53 -40.46 13.17
CA THR A 9 -0.20 -40.94 12.78
C THR A 9 0.09 -40.64 11.31
N ILE A 10 1.25 -40.05 11.03
CA ILE A 10 1.64 -39.66 9.67
C ILE A 10 1.95 -40.88 8.80
N LYS A 11 1.35 -40.92 7.63
CA LYS A 11 1.66 -41.84 6.52
C LYS A 11 2.02 -41.04 5.26
N PRO A 12 2.73 -41.65 4.31
CA PRO A 12 2.91 -41.04 3.00
C PRO A 12 1.55 -40.87 2.31
N CYS A 13 1.40 -39.81 1.53
CA CYS A 13 0.22 -39.58 0.70
C CYS A 13 0.01 -40.77 -0.26
N PRO A 14 -1.21 -41.35 -0.32
CA PRO A 14 -1.50 -42.53 -1.13
C PRO A 14 -1.52 -42.21 -2.64
N GLU A 15 -1.91 -40.99 -3.01
CA GLU A 15 -2.01 -40.55 -4.40
C GLU A 15 -1.10 -39.34 -4.66
N MET A 16 -0.33 -39.41 -5.75
CA MET A 16 0.54 -38.31 -6.15
C MET A 16 -0.24 -37.09 -6.66
N GLU A 17 -1.43 -37.30 -7.25
CA GLU A 17 -2.30 -36.22 -7.71
C GLU A 17 -2.80 -35.33 -6.56
N ASP A 18 -3.08 -35.92 -5.40
CA ASP A 18 -3.48 -35.15 -4.21
C ASP A 18 -2.30 -34.36 -3.63
N ALA A 19 -1.08 -34.92 -3.69
CA ALA A 19 0.14 -34.20 -3.35
C ALA A 19 0.36 -32.98 -4.26
N LYS A 20 0.15 -33.11 -5.57
CA LYS A 20 0.23 -31.99 -6.54
C LYS A 20 -0.79 -30.87 -6.27
N LYS A 21 -1.90 -31.18 -5.60
CA LYS A 21 -2.94 -30.22 -5.25
C LYS A 21 -2.74 -29.59 -3.87
N ASN A 22 -1.68 -29.93 -3.14
CA ASN A 22 -1.47 -29.51 -1.75
C ASN A 22 -2.62 -29.90 -0.81
N ILE A 23 -3.21 -31.07 -1.06
CA ILE A 23 -4.31 -31.60 -0.24
C ILE A 23 -3.74 -32.65 0.70
N VAL A 24 -4.29 -32.71 1.92
CA VAL A 24 -3.96 -33.74 2.92
C VAL A 24 -5.02 -34.83 2.88
N THR A 25 -4.60 -36.09 2.88
CA THR A 25 -5.51 -37.22 2.81
C THR A 25 -5.82 -37.77 4.20
N VAL A 26 -7.08 -38.03 4.47
CA VAL A 26 -7.59 -38.52 5.77
C VAL A 26 -8.57 -39.66 5.55
N SER A 27 -8.90 -40.39 6.62
CA SER A 27 -9.95 -41.41 6.54
C SER A 27 -11.34 -40.78 6.52
N ILE A 28 -12.29 -41.41 5.82
CA ILE A 28 -13.71 -40.98 5.73
C ILE A 28 -14.38 -40.93 7.11
N LYS A 29 -13.92 -41.78 8.04
CA LYS A 29 -14.45 -41.83 9.41
C LYS A 29 -13.99 -40.68 10.29
N ASP A 30 -12.84 -40.06 9.97
CA ASP A 30 -12.19 -39.09 10.86
C ASP A 30 -12.63 -37.66 10.54
N PHE A 31 -12.62 -37.28 9.25
CA PHE A 31 -12.95 -35.92 8.81
C PHE A 31 -13.70 -35.94 7.47
N LYS A 32 -14.54 -34.90 7.26
CA LYS A 32 -15.28 -34.70 6.01
C LYS A 32 -14.41 -34.07 4.93
N ASP A 33 -14.79 -34.31 3.67
CA ASP A 33 -14.18 -33.69 2.50
C ASP A 33 -14.21 -32.16 2.53
N ASN A 34 -13.16 -31.54 1.99
CA ASN A 34 -13.02 -30.09 1.83
C ASN A 34 -13.09 -29.29 3.14
N THR A 35 -12.88 -29.95 4.28
CA THR A 35 -12.69 -29.25 5.54
C THR A 35 -11.24 -28.78 5.67
N TYR A 36 -11.02 -27.71 6.43
CA TYR A 36 -9.68 -27.24 6.75
C TYR A 36 -9.23 -27.88 8.05
N LEU A 37 -8.02 -28.41 8.06
CA LEU A 37 -7.39 -29.00 9.23
C LEU A 37 -6.23 -28.11 9.67
N ILE A 38 -6.09 -27.94 10.98
CA ILE A 38 -4.90 -27.35 11.57
C ILE A 38 -4.09 -28.44 12.27
N ILE A 39 -2.82 -28.55 11.89
CA ILE A 39 -1.84 -29.50 12.41
C ILE A 39 -0.89 -28.75 13.35
N ASP A 40 -0.65 -29.32 14.53
CA ASP A 40 0.22 -28.76 15.58
C ASP A 40 -0.08 -27.28 15.88
N LYS A 41 -1.37 -26.91 15.77
CA LYS A 41 -1.91 -25.56 16.00
C LYS A 41 -1.30 -24.46 15.11
N ARG A 42 -0.54 -24.81 14.07
CA ARG A 42 0.21 -23.86 13.23
C ARG A 42 -0.07 -24.00 11.75
N PHE A 43 -0.02 -25.23 11.24
CA PHE A 43 -0.05 -25.49 9.80
C PHE A 43 -1.45 -25.83 9.37
N VAL A 44 -1.97 -25.12 8.37
CA VAL A 44 -3.34 -25.30 7.87
C VAL A 44 -3.30 -25.92 6.49
N PHE A 45 -4.14 -26.94 6.30
CA PHE A 45 -4.30 -27.62 5.03
C PHE A 45 -5.76 -27.89 4.72
N THR A 46 -6.08 -28.02 3.44
CA THR A 46 -7.35 -28.58 2.99
C THR A 46 -7.26 -30.09 3.00
N CYS A 47 -8.28 -30.78 3.54
CA CYS A 47 -8.31 -32.23 3.53
C CYS A 47 -9.27 -32.82 2.50
N LYS A 48 -8.95 -34.04 2.08
CA LYS A 48 -9.78 -34.92 1.27
C LYS A 48 -9.79 -36.29 1.92
N SER A 49 -10.97 -36.81 2.15
CA SER A 49 -11.18 -38.14 2.69
C SER A 49 -11.00 -39.19 1.60
N THR A 50 -10.39 -40.31 1.97
CA THR A 50 -10.09 -41.43 1.07
C THR A 50 -10.19 -42.74 1.83
N GLU A 51 -10.62 -43.81 1.15
CA GLU A 51 -10.68 -45.16 1.75
C GLU A 51 -9.29 -45.79 1.94
N LYS A 52 -8.30 -45.33 1.17
CA LYS A 52 -6.91 -45.81 1.21
C LYS A 52 -6.18 -45.48 2.51
N VAL A 53 -6.72 -44.56 3.31
CA VAL A 53 -6.16 -44.15 4.59
C VAL A 53 -7.02 -44.74 5.72
N GLU A 54 -6.41 -45.58 6.54
CA GLU A 54 -7.06 -46.13 7.73
C GLU A 54 -7.37 -45.03 8.75
N SER A 55 -8.42 -45.22 9.54
CA SER A 55 -8.80 -44.31 10.63
C SER A 55 -7.66 -44.15 11.65
N GLY A 56 -7.44 -42.93 12.13
CA GLY A 56 -6.32 -42.61 13.02
C GLY A 56 -5.00 -42.30 12.29
N LYS A 57 -4.99 -42.32 10.95
CA LYS A 57 -3.82 -42.00 10.11
C LYS A 57 -4.09 -40.81 9.21
N ILE A 58 -3.03 -40.09 8.85
CA ILE A 58 -3.08 -38.92 7.96
C ILE A 58 -2.00 -39.03 6.90
N GLY A 59 -2.39 -38.92 5.63
CA GLY A 59 -1.49 -39.01 4.48
C GLY A 59 -0.97 -37.62 4.09
N LEU A 60 0.32 -37.39 4.31
CA LEU A 60 1.00 -36.15 3.96
C LEU A 60 2.01 -36.37 2.83
N SER A 61 2.10 -35.40 1.91
CA SER A 61 3.10 -35.38 0.86
C SER A 61 4.50 -35.13 1.43
N TYR A 62 5.54 -35.33 0.60
CA TYR A 62 6.91 -34.99 1.00
C TYR A 62 7.03 -33.49 1.33
N ASP A 63 6.51 -32.60 0.48
CA ASP A 63 6.62 -31.15 0.64
C ASP A 63 5.90 -30.65 1.91
N GLN A 64 4.72 -31.21 2.20
CA GLN A 64 3.96 -30.90 3.42
C GLN A 64 4.71 -31.33 4.68
N ARG A 65 5.33 -32.53 4.65
CA ARG A 65 6.16 -33.03 5.75
C ARG A 65 7.45 -32.23 5.92
N ALA A 66 8.09 -31.85 4.82
CA ALA A 66 9.29 -31.00 4.84
C ALA A 66 8.99 -29.63 5.45
N TRP A 67 7.83 -29.04 5.13
CA TRP A 67 7.41 -27.77 5.72
C TRP A 67 7.14 -27.86 7.23
N GLY A 68 6.50 -28.94 7.69
CA GLY A 68 6.23 -29.19 9.11
C GLY A 68 7.39 -29.83 9.89
N LEU A 69 8.50 -30.17 9.23
CA LEU A 69 9.61 -30.96 9.78
C LEU A 69 9.13 -32.29 10.41
N TRP A 70 8.19 -32.95 9.74
CA TRP A 70 7.62 -34.22 10.19
C TRP A 70 8.19 -35.43 9.44
N TYR A 71 8.24 -36.57 10.11
CA TYR A 71 8.64 -37.86 9.52
C TYR A 71 7.47 -38.86 9.56
N THR A 72 7.55 -39.88 8.72
CA THR A 72 6.52 -40.94 8.65
C THR A 72 6.47 -41.71 9.96
N GLY A 73 5.28 -42.00 10.48
CA GLY A 73 5.07 -42.72 11.74
C GLY A 73 5.03 -41.83 12.98
N ARG A 74 5.33 -40.53 12.86
CA ARG A 74 5.14 -39.57 13.96
C ARG A 74 3.66 -39.36 14.24
N ARG A 75 3.31 -39.21 15.52
CA ARG A 75 1.98 -38.79 15.97
C ARG A 75 1.91 -37.26 16.03
N ILE A 76 0.86 -36.68 15.47
CA ILE A 76 0.63 -35.24 15.41
C ILE A 76 -0.77 -34.88 15.91
N THR A 77 -0.92 -33.65 16.38
CA THR A 77 -2.21 -33.13 16.83
C THR A 77 -2.93 -32.48 15.65
N VAL A 78 -4.16 -32.92 15.38
CA VAL A 78 -4.97 -32.45 14.27
C VAL A 78 -6.34 -32.03 14.80
N SER A 79 -6.79 -30.85 14.42
CA SER A 79 -8.13 -30.36 14.73
C SER A 79 -8.74 -29.66 13.54
N GLU A 80 -10.07 -29.58 13.50
CA GLU A 80 -10.77 -28.80 12.48
C GLU A 80 -10.47 -27.31 12.64
N TYR A 81 -10.21 -26.65 11.52
CA TYR A 81 -9.91 -25.23 11.46
C TYR A 81 -11.11 -24.46 10.90
N ASN A 82 -11.83 -23.76 11.79
CA ASN A 82 -12.94 -22.91 11.39
C ASN A 82 -12.44 -21.49 11.08
N LEU A 83 -12.27 -21.21 9.80
CA LEU A 83 -11.82 -19.91 9.30
C LEU A 83 -12.71 -18.75 9.76
N VAL A 84 -14.04 -18.91 9.76
CA VAL A 84 -14.98 -17.83 10.07
C VAL A 84 -14.81 -17.39 11.53
N SER A 85 -14.60 -18.33 12.44
CA SER A 85 -14.33 -18.02 13.84
C SER A 85 -13.01 -17.28 14.03
N GLU A 86 -11.97 -17.67 13.30
CA GLU A 86 -10.64 -17.07 13.37
C GLU A 86 -10.56 -15.70 12.73
N MET A 87 -11.30 -15.46 11.64
CA MET A 87 -11.44 -14.13 11.04
C MET A 87 -12.07 -13.13 12.02
N LYS A 88 -13.02 -13.57 12.87
CA LYS A 88 -13.63 -12.72 13.91
C LYS A 88 -12.66 -12.40 15.04
N LEU A 89 -11.83 -13.36 15.44
CA LEU A 89 -10.88 -13.21 16.54
C LEU A 89 -9.63 -12.42 16.12
N ASN A 90 -9.13 -12.67 14.91
CA ASN A 90 -7.86 -12.16 14.41
C ASN A 90 -7.98 -11.61 12.96
N PRO A 91 -8.72 -10.52 12.72
CA PRO A 91 -8.98 -10.00 11.37
C PRO A 91 -7.70 -9.54 10.64
N GLU A 92 -6.66 -9.16 11.38
CA GLU A 92 -5.37 -8.75 10.79
C GLU A 92 -4.51 -9.93 10.31
N LYS A 93 -4.76 -11.14 10.83
CA LYS A 93 -3.92 -12.32 10.58
C LYS A 93 -4.61 -13.39 9.75
N VAL A 94 -5.94 -13.40 9.70
CA VAL A 94 -6.71 -14.40 8.98
C VAL A 94 -7.73 -13.70 8.10
N GLY A 95 -7.70 -13.97 6.79
CA GLY A 95 -8.61 -13.33 5.87
C GLY A 95 -8.50 -13.83 4.43
N TYR A 96 -9.01 -13.03 3.50
CA TYR A 96 -8.88 -13.31 2.07
C TYR A 96 -7.53 -12.85 1.57
N LEU A 97 -6.93 -13.60 0.65
CA LEU A 97 -5.62 -13.28 0.11
C LEU A 97 -5.76 -12.18 -0.96
N GLY A 98 -5.12 -11.05 -0.75
CA GLY A 98 -5.05 -9.96 -1.73
C GLY A 98 -3.85 -10.10 -2.65
N VAL A 99 -2.67 -10.15 -2.06
CA VAL A 99 -1.40 -10.32 -2.79
C VAL A 99 -0.64 -11.50 -2.20
N LEU A 100 -0.09 -12.34 -3.07
CA LEU A 100 0.70 -13.51 -2.73
C LEU A 100 2.07 -13.40 -3.40
N ASN A 101 3.14 -13.34 -2.62
CA ASN A 101 4.51 -13.32 -3.13
C ASN A 101 5.12 -14.72 -3.02
N VAL A 102 5.50 -15.31 -4.15
CA VAL A 102 5.96 -16.69 -4.24
C VAL A 102 7.29 -16.76 -4.96
N ASN A 103 8.24 -17.49 -4.39
CA ASN A 103 9.48 -17.84 -5.07
C ASN A 103 9.28 -19.13 -5.86
N ILE A 104 9.75 -19.16 -7.12
CA ILE A 104 9.64 -20.31 -8.01
C ILE A 104 11.02 -20.90 -8.30
N ASN A 105 11.13 -22.22 -8.13
CA ASN A 105 12.29 -23.03 -8.47
C ASN A 105 11.85 -24.23 -9.33
N PHE A 106 12.76 -24.78 -10.13
CA PHE A 106 12.54 -26.12 -10.70
C PHE A 106 12.72 -27.17 -9.61
N LEU A 107 11.82 -28.16 -9.58
CA LEU A 107 11.94 -29.29 -8.66
C LEU A 107 13.25 -30.06 -8.90
N ASN A 108 13.55 -30.37 -10.16
CA ASN A 108 14.80 -31.00 -10.56
C ASN A 108 15.77 -29.96 -11.13
N ARG A 109 16.76 -29.58 -10.31
CA ARG A 109 17.84 -28.63 -10.71
C ARG A 109 18.66 -29.10 -11.92
N GLY A 110 18.66 -30.40 -12.23
CA GLY A 110 19.31 -30.93 -13.45
C GLY A 110 18.55 -30.59 -14.75
N LYS A 111 17.21 -30.49 -14.71
CA LYS A 111 16.39 -30.15 -15.89
C LYS A 111 16.45 -28.66 -16.25
N SER A 112 16.75 -27.78 -15.29
CA SER A 112 16.86 -26.35 -15.54
C SER A 112 18.01 -25.95 -16.46
N LYS A 113 19.00 -26.85 -16.64
CA LYS A 113 20.15 -26.62 -17.54
C LYS A 113 19.79 -26.82 -19.02
N TYR A 114 18.70 -27.54 -19.31
CA TYR A 114 18.26 -27.92 -20.66
C TYR A 114 16.97 -27.22 -21.08
N ASP A 115 16.25 -26.63 -20.14
CA ASP A 115 15.00 -25.94 -20.40
C ASP A 115 15.26 -24.48 -20.78
N SER A 116 15.18 -24.19 -22.08
CA SER A 116 15.28 -22.83 -22.64
C SER A 116 13.92 -22.14 -22.73
N THR A 117 12.85 -22.75 -22.21
CA THR A 117 11.50 -22.21 -22.36
C THR A 117 11.30 -20.97 -21.49
N ILE A 118 10.79 -19.92 -22.14
CA ILE A 118 10.47 -18.67 -21.46
C ILE A 118 9.04 -18.75 -20.94
N TYR A 119 8.88 -18.71 -19.63
CA TYR A 119 7.56 -18.79 -19.00
C TYR A 119 6.92 -17.41 -18.80
N ASP A 120 5.62 -17.31 -19.07
CA ASP A 120 4.84 -16.08 -18.90
C ASP A 120 4.22 -16.04 -17.48
N PRO A 121 4.68 -15.14 -16.59
CA PRO A 121 4.26 -15.14 -15.19
C PRO A 121 2.75 -14.87 -15.02
N ASP A 122 2.14 -14.07 -15.90
CA ASP A 122 0.70 -13.75 -15.79
C ASP A 122 -0.17 -14.98 -16.10
N LYS A 123 0.25 -15.79 -17.08
CA LYS A 123 -0.44 -17.05 -17.42
C LYS A 123 -0.23 -18.10 -16.33
N MET A 124 0.97 -18.17 -15.75
CA MET A 124 1.27 -19.05 -14.62
C MET A 124 0.46 -18.66 -13.39
N ALA A 125 0.37 -17.37 -13.05
CA ALA A 125 -0.43 -16.87 -11.94
C ALA A 125 -1.92 -17.25 -12.09
N LYS A 126 -2.49 -17.11 -13.30
CA LYS A 126 -3.88 -17.55 -13.56
C LYS A 126 -4.06 -19.06 -13.38
N ALA A 127 -3.10 -19.86 -13.86
CA ALA A 127 -3.12 -21.31 -13.67
C ALA A 127 -2.97 -21.70 -12.18
N PHE A 128 -2.15 -20.98 -11.44
CA PHE A 128 -1.97 -21.14 -10.00
C PHE A 128 -3.28 -20.90 -9.25
N ILE A 129 -3.94 -19.77 -9.50
CA ILE A 129 -5.22 -19.43 -8.85
C ILE A 129 -6.28 -20.50 -9.15
N LYS A 130 -6.37 -20.96 -10.40
CA LYS A 130 -7.30 -22.03 -10.77
C LYS A 130 -7.03 -23.33 -10.02
N LYS A 131 -5.76 -23.66 -9.76
CA LYS A 131 -5.35 -24.92 -9.11
C LYS A 131 -5.54 -24.87 -7.59
N PHE A 132 -5.17 -23.77 -6.94
CA PHE A 132 -5.18 -23.64 -5.48
C PHE A 132 -6.35 -22.80 -4.96
N ARG A 133 -7.42 -22.70 -5.75
CA ARG A 133 -8.65 -21.96 -5.41
C ARG A 133 -9.21 -22.45 -4.08
N LEU A 134 -9.61 -21.50 -3.22
CA LEU A 134 -10.17 -21.74 -1.88
C LEU A 134 -9.24 -22.46 -0.90
N GLN A 135 -7.97 -22.66 -1.23
CA GLN A 135 -7.02 -23.20 -0.26
C GLN A 135 -6.51 -22.10 0.66
N ILE A 136 -6.21 -22.48 1.91
CA ILE A 136 -5.52 -21.60 2.86
C ILE A 136 -4.02 -21.75 2.63
N LEU A 137 -3.36 -20.63 2.38
CA LEU A 137 -1.92 -20.57 2.19
C LEU A 137 -1.26 -19.70 3.26
N GLN A 138 -0.04 -20.08 3.65
CA GLN A 138 0.72 -19.42 4.70
C GLN A 138 2.14 -19.08 4.23
N PRO A 139 2.78 -18.02 4.77
CA PRO A 139 4.20 -17.78 4.54
C PRO A 139 5.05 -18.99 4.93
N THR A 140 6.16 -19.18 4.22
CA THR A 140 7.11 -20.32 4.29
C THR A 140 6.61 -21.64 3.73
N GLN A 141 5.34 -21.75 3.33
CA GLN A 141 4.78 -22.98 2.79
C GLN A 141 5.43 -23.36 1.47
N ILE A 142 5.75 -24.65 1.35
CA ILE A 142 6.31 -25.26 0.14
C ILE A 142 5.18 -25.95 -0.61
N LEU A 143 5.06 -25.68 -1.91
CA LEU A 143 4.02 -26.21 -2.78
C LEU A 143 4.62 -26.78 -4.06
N LEU A 144 4.01 -27.86 -4.55
CA LEU A 144 4.33 -28.42 -5.85
C LEU A 144 3.39 -27.86 -6.93
N PHE A 145 3.94 -27.22 -7.95
CA PHE A 145 3.17 -26.62 -9.03
C PHE A 145 3.54 -27.23 -10.38
N GLU A 146 2.53 -27.72 -11.09
CA GLU A 146 2.71 -28.29 -12.43
C GLU A 146 2.18 -27.30 -13.46
N TYR A 147 3.04 -26.92 -14.41
CA TYR A 147 2.69 -26.02 -15.50
C TYR A 147 3.36 -26.45 -16.79
N LYS A 148 2.57 -26.67 -17.85
CA LYS A 148 3.05 -27.17 -19.16
C LYS A 148 3.94 -28.42 -19.01
N ASN A 149 3.47 -29.43 -18.27
CA ASN A 149 4.16 -30.69 -17.99
C ASN A 149 5.53 -30.53 -17.29
N THR A 150 5.78 -29.37 -16.68
CA THR A 150 7.00 -29.11 -15.90
C THR A 150 6.63 -28.89 -14.45
N LEU A 151 7.38 -29.52 -13.53
CA LEU A 151 7.16 -29.43 -12.10
C LEU A 151 8.08 -28.38 -11.47
N PHE A 152 7.44 -27.49 -10.73
CA PHE A 152 8.05 -26.39 -10.01
C PHE A 152 7.85 -26.60 -8.51
N GLU A 153 8.89 -26.26 -7.76
CA GLU A 153 8.82 -26.05 -6.32
C GLU A 153 8.53 -24.57 -6.07
N LEU A 154 7.44 -24.29 -5.39
CA LEU A 154 7.04 -22.94 -5.00
C LEU A 154 7.21 -22.77 -3.50
N VAL A 155 7.81 -21.65 -3.10
CA VAL A 155 7.94 -21.28 -1.68
C VAL A 155 7.25 -19.95 -1.46
N ILE A 156 6.24 -19.93 -0.60
CA ILE A 156 5.50 -18.71 -0.27
C ILE A 156 6.38 -17.84 0.61
N ARG A 157 6.68 -16.61 0.15
CA ARG A 157 7.53 -15.68 0.88
C ARG A 157 6.72 -14.83 1.85
N SER A 158 5.62 -14.27 1.37
CA SER A 158 4.78 -13.36 2.13
C SER A 158 3.39 -13.28 1.54
N ILE A 159 2.45 -12.91 2.40
CA ILE A 159 1.04 -12.76 2.07
C ILE A 159 0.54 -11.40 2.51
N VAL A 160 -0.41 -10.86 1.76
CA VAL A 160 -1.17 -9.67 2.11
C VAL A 160 -2.63 -10.07 2.25
N ILE A 161 -3.20 -9.81 3.43
CA ILE A 161 -4.56 -10.21 3.78
C ILE A 161 -5.51 -9.03 3.59
N LEU A 162 -6.69 -9.32 3.05
CA LEU A 162 -7.81 -8.40 2.88
C LEU A 162 -8.93 -8.80 3.84
N SER A 163 -9.34 -7.85 4.68
CA SER A 163 -10.52 -7.97 5.55
C SER A 163 -11.76 -7.37 4.88
N LEU A 164 -12.83 -8.15 4.75
CA LEU A 164 -14.14 -7.67 4.31
C LEU A 164 -14.73 -6.78 5.42
N GLY A 165 -14.54 -5.47 5.33
CA GLY A 165 -15.13 -4.51 6.28
C GLY A 165 -14.31 -3.24 6.53
N ARG A 166 -13.03 -3.22 6.16
CA ARG A 166 -12.18 -2.02 6.23
C ARG A 166 -11.37 -1.91 4.95
N VAL A 167 -11.88 -1.16 3.98
CA VAL A 167 -11.13 -0.81 2.77
C VAL A 167 -10.41 0.52 3.03
N SER A 168 -9.57 0.54 4.07
CA SER A 168 -8.59 1.60 4.26
C SER A 168 -7.23 1.08 3.79
N ILE A 169 -6.50 1.87 3.01
CA ILE A 169 -5.21 1.48 2.42
C ILE A 169 -4.16 1.23 3.52
N ASP A 170 -4.39 1.76 4.73
CA ASP A 170 -3.52 1.61 5.89
C ASP A 170 -3.61 0.23 6.57
N ASP A 171 -4.64 -0.58 6.28
CA ASP A 171 -4.85 -1.90 6.88
C ASP A 171 -4.20 -3.05 6.08
N VAL A 172 -3.49 -2.72 4.98
CA VAL A 172 -2.87 -3.70 4.08
C VAL A 172 -1.47 -4.04 4.58
N TYR A 173 -1.38 -4.99 5.52
CA TYR A 173 -0.11 -5.47 6.05
C TYR A 173 0.42 -6.66 5.25
N GLU A 174 1.62 -6.53 4.70
CA GLU A 174 2.41 -7.67 4.20
C GLU A 174 3.00 -8.42 5.39
N SER A 175 2.60 -9.68 5.55
CA SER A 175 3.11 -10.55 6.59
C SER A 175 3.91 -11.70 5.99
N SER A 176 5.12 -11.88 6.50
CA SER A 176 5.94 -13.08 6.29
C SER A 176 5.81 -14.08 7.45
N ASN A 177 4.94 -13.81 8.42
CA ASN A 177 4.77 -14.66 9.59
C ASN A 177 3.87 -15.86 9.26
N ILE A 178 4.31 -17.06 9.65
CA ILE A 178 3.54 -18.31 9.48
C ILE A 178 2.15 -18.26 10.12
N LEU A 179 1.95 -17.45 11.17
CA LEU A 179 0.65 -17.29 11.82
C LEU A 179 -0.40 -16.63 10.92
N SER A 180 0.05 -15.90 9.90
CA SER A 180 -0.84 -15.26 8.93
C SER A 180 -1.35 -16.31 7.94
N LYS A 181 -2.68 -16.38 7.79
CA LYS A 181 -3.39 -17.38 6.98
C LYS A 181 -4.29 -16.66 5.98
N GLY A 182 -4.10 -16.92 4.69
CA GLY A 182 -4.89 -16.30 3.63
C GLY A 182 -5.61 -17.32 2.76
N ILE A 183 -6.90 -17.12 2.49
CA ILE A 183 -7.64 -17.92 1.50
C ILE A 183 -7.41 -17.37 0.11
N VAL A 184 -7.01 -18.25 -0.82
CA VAL A 184 -6.90 -17.93 -2.23
C VAL A 184 -8.29 -17.71 -2.84
N VAL A 185 -8.52 -16.49 -3.32
CA VAL A 185 -9.72 -16.10 -4.10
C VAL A 185 -9.35 -15.76 -5.55
N ASP A 186 -10.34 -15.71 -6.43
CA ASP A 186 -10.11 -15.40 -7.86
C ASP A 186 -9.48 -14.02 -8.09
N THR A 187 -9.69 -13.08 -7.17
CA THR A 187 -9.14 -11.72 -7.21
C THR A 187 -7.71 -11.62 -6.68
N THR A 188 -7.15 -12.71 -6.16
CA THR A 188 -5.79 -12.74 -5.59
C THR A 188 -4.76 -12.40 -6.67
N ILE A 189 -3.83 -11.50 -6.36
CA ILE A 189 -2.69 -11.18 -7.22
C ILE A 189 -1.49 -12.03 -6.80
N VAL A 190 -1.04 -12.92 -7.67
CA VAL A 190 0.14 -13.77 -7.43
C VAL A 190 1.36 -13.17 -8.13
N ASN A 191 2.40 -12.85 -7.37
CA ASN A 191 3.68 -12.39 -7.86
C ASN A 191 4.70 -13.53 -7.77
N LEU A 192 5.27 -13.91 -8.92
CA LEU A 192 6.30 -14.94 -9.01
C LEU A 192 7.69 -14.31 -9.07
N PHE A 193 8.56 -14.70 -8.15
CA PHE A 193 9.95 -14.28 -8.07
C PHE A 193 10.88 -15.44 -8.35
N ASN A 194 11.92 -15.21 -9.13
CA ASN A 194 13.01 -16.18 -9.25
C ASN A 194 13.99 -15.99 -8.09
N ASN A 195 14.52 -17.07 -7.54
CA ASN A 195 15.61 -16.98 -6.57
C ASN A 195 16.91 -16.52 -7.27
N ALA A 196 17.87 -16.03 -6.48
CA ALA A 196 19.12 -15.42 -6.98
C ALA A 196 19.91 -16.29 -7.98
N ASN A 197 19.69 -17.61 -7.98
CA ASN A 197 20.34 -18.55 -8.90
C ASN A 197 19.77 -18.52 -10.34
N ASN A 198 18.72 -17.72 -10.59
CA ASN A 198 18.14 -17.43 -11.90
C ASN A 198 17.84 -18.66 -12.79
N LEU A 199 17.52 -19.81 -12.19
CA LEU A 199 17.37 -21.05 -12.95
C LEU A 199 16.12 -21.04 -13.86
N VAL A 200 15.03 -20.40 -13.43
CA VAL A 200 13.79 -20.29 -14.21
C VAL A 200 13.81 -19.06 -15.12
N ALA A 201 13.86 -19.24 -16.43
CA ALA A 201 13.75 -18.15 -17.40
C ALA A 201 12.31 -17.62 -17.46
N LEU A 202 11.93 -16.77 -16.52
CA LEU A 202 10.68 -16.00 -16.59
C LEU A 202 10.84 -14.92 -17.66
N LYS A 203 9.85 -14.77 -18.54
CA LYS A 203 9.79 -13.64 -19.47
C LYS A 203 10.00 -12.39 -18.62
N ARG A 204 11.01 -11.59 -18.96
CA ARG A 204 11.19 -10.27 -18.35
C ARG A 204 9.83 -9.61 -18.40
N PHE A 205 9.26 -9.43 -17.23
CA PHE A 205 7.95 -8.89 -17.14
C PHE A 205 7.95 -7.55 -17.91
N LYS A 206 6.99 -7.33 -18.82
CA LYS A 206 6.71 -5.96 -19.28
C LYS A 206 6.37 -5.05 -18.07
N THR A 207 5.95 -5.68 -16.97
CA THR A 207 5.67 -5.13 -15.65
C THR A 207 6.10 -6.11 -14.59
N CYS A 208 7.37 -6.12 -14.16
CA CYS A 208 7.62 -6.57 -12.78
C CYS A 208 6.71 -5.59 -12.05
N LYS A 209 5.65 -6.06 -11.41
CA LYS A 209 4.94 -5.22 -10.45
C LYS A 209 5.94 -4.96 -9.32
N LYS A 210 6.97 -4.14 -9.58
CA LYS A 210 7.68 -3.33 -8.59
C LYS A 210 6.56 -2.49 -8.01
N ASN A 211 5.94 -3.06 -6.99
CA ASN A 211 4.64 -2.74 -6.46
C ASN A 211 3.47 -2.74 -7.49
N PRO A 212 2.34 -3.43 -7.20
CA PRO A 212 1.05 -2.95 -7.69
C PRO A 212 0.71 -1.56 -7.14
N TYR A 213 1.33 -1.15 -6.03
CA TYR A 213 1.22 0.16 -5.38
C TYR A 213 2.26 1.18 -5.90
N GLY A 214 1.92 1.97 -6.92
CA GLY A 214 2.85 2.73 -7.74
C GLY A 214 4.00 3.47 -7.00
N ILE A 215 5.21 3.36 -7.57
CA ILE A 215 6.40 4.22 -7.38
C ILE A 215 6.97 4.38 -5.94
N ILE A 216 6.24 4.06 -4.87
CA ILE A 216 6.62 4.35 -3.49
C ILE A 216 6.59 3.06 -2.66
N ARG A 217 7.65 2.80 -1.89
CA ARG A 217 7.71 1.71 -0.90
C ARG A 217 6.54 1.86 0.08
N PRO A 218 5.71 0.81 0.34
CA PRO A 218 4.62 0.89 1.32
C PRO A 218 5.13 1.06 2.76
N ASP A 219 6.43 0.82 2.99
CA ASP A 219 7.07 0.86 4.32
C ASP A 219 7.44 2.26 4.82
N ILE A 220 6.74 3.33 4.41
CA ILE A 220 6.89 4.61 5.10
C ILE A 220 6.09 4.53 6.39
N LYS A 221 6.69 3.94 7.44
CA LYS A 221 6.18 4.09 8.80
C LYS A 221 6.13 5.58 9.14
N PHE A 222 4.93 6.15 9.19
CA PHE A 222 4.67 7.52 9.63
C PHE A 222 4.81 7.66 11.15
N LYS A 223 5.99 7.35 11.70
CA LYS A 223 6.33 7.67 13.09
C LYS A 223 7.42 8.71 13.11
N SER A 224 7.02 9.98 13.19
CA SER A 224 7.90 11.10 13.49
C SER A 224 7.55 11.65 14.87
N LYS A 225 8.55 11.74 15.75
CA LYS A 225 8.43 12.13 17.16
C LYS A 225 8.19 13.65 17.40
N LYS A 226 7.69 14.44 16.43
CA LYS A 226 7.56 15.91 16.59
C LYS A 226 6.16 16.46 16.27
N ARG A 227 5.47 16.80 17.37
CA ARG A 227 4.32 17.72 17.58
C ARG A 227 3.61 18.30 16.34
N GLY A 228 2.34 17.91 16.17
CA GLY A 228 1.23 18.78 15.74
C GLY A 228 0.90 18.83 14.25
N ILE A 229 1.90 18.85 13.37
CA ILE A 229 1.71 19.07 11.92
C ILE A 229 1.43 17.75 11.16
N ASP A 230 1.60 16.61 11.82
CA ASP A 230 1.65 15.30 11.15
C ASP A 230 0.28 14.80 10.62
N LYS A 231 -0.86 15.17 11.22
CA LYS A 231 -2.18 14.71 10.72
C LYS A 231 -2.57 15.38 9.40
N GLU A 232 -2.61 16.71 9.39
CA GLU A 232 -2.96 17.50 8.21
C GLU A 232 -2.00 17.21 7.05
N THR A 233 -0.70 17.11 7.34
CA THR A 233 0.27 16.75 6.33
C THR A 233 0.07 15.33 5.82
N THR A 234 -0.26 14.37 6.68
CA THR A 234 -0.57 13.00 6.26
C THR A 234 -1.79 12.95 5.33
N ASP A 235 -2.82 13.74 5.60
CA ASP A 235 -4.01 13.79 4.73
C ASP A 235 -3.69 14.41 3.37
N ILE A 236 -2.86 15.47 3.35
CA ILE A 236 -2.34 16.07 2.11
C ILE A 236 -1.46 15.07 1.36
N PHE A 237 -0.62 14.32 2.08
CA PHE A 237 0.18 13.25 1.49
C PHE A 237 -0.79 12.25 0.84
N ARG A 238 -1.74 11.68 1.60
CA ARG A 238 -2.71 10.70 1.07
C ARG A 238 -3.45 11.20 -0.16
N LEU A 239 -3.88 12.46 -0.18
CA LEU A 239 -4.56 13.06 -1.32
C LEU A 239 -3.66 13.07 -2.57
N ILE A 240 -2.43 13.57 -2.45
CA ILE A 240 -1.44 13.61 -3.54
C ILE A 240 -1.04 12.19 -3.99
N PHE A 241 -0.97 11.22 -3.05
CA PHE A 241 -0.54 9.85 -3.32
C PHE A 241 -1.64 8.92 -3.79
N ALA A 242 -2.92 9.17 -3.48
CA ALA A 242 -4.00 8.26 -3.85
C ALA A 242 -3.92 7.92 -5.35
N SER A 243 -3.86 8.94 -6.19
CA SER A 243 -3.73 8.77 -7.64
C SER A 243 -2.47 8.02 -8.10
N ARG A 244 -1.37 8.09 -7.33
CA ARG A 244 -0.04 7.53 -7.68
C ARG A 244 0.22 6.16 -7.07
N ILE A 245 -0.50 5.82 -5.99
CA ILE A 245 -0.47 4.52 -5.32
C ILE A 245 -1.24 3.50 -6.17
N PHE A 246 -2.29 3.86 -6.89
CA PHE A 246 -3.06 2.87 -7.63
C PHE A 246 -2.21 2.17 -8.73
N PRO A 247 -2.42 0.84 -8.94
CA PRO A 247 -1.80 0.13 -10.04
C PRO A 247 -2.13 0.78 -11.37
N LYS A 248 -1.12 0.97 -12.23
CA LYS A 248 -1.25 1.69 -13.52
C LYS A 248 -2.39 1.18 -14.40
N TYR A 249 -2.64 -0.13 -14.39
CA TYR A 249 -3.74 -0.75 -15.12
C TYR A 249 -5.14 -0.26 -14.67
N LEU A 250 -5.33 0.00 -13.38
CA LEU A 250 -6.59 0.54 -12.85
C LEU A 250 -6.71 2.03 -13.18
N THR A 251 -5.63 2.79 -13.04
CA THR A 251 -5.59 4.22 -13.39
C THR A 251 -5.95 4.46 -14.87
N GLU A 252 -5.44 3.61 -15.77
CA GLU A 252 -5.72 3.68 -17.21
C GLU A 252 -7.16 3.32 -17.56
N LYS A 253 -7.75 2.32 -16.88
CA LYS A 253 -9.16 1.97 -17.05
C LYS A 253 -10.13 3.01 -16.49
N MET A 254 -9.75 3.66 -15.39
CA MET A 254 -10.57 4.65 -14.69
C MET A 254 -10.35 6.07 -15.23
N ASN A 255 -9.50 6.25 -16.25
CA ASN A 255 -9.07 7.54 -16.79
C ASN A 255 -8.67 8.55 -15.70
N MET A 256 -8.01 8.07 -14.64
CA MET A 256 -7.65 8.90 -13.50
C MET A 256 -6.42 9.73 -13.84
N HIS A 257 -6.49 11.04 -13.63
CA HIS A 257 -5.33 11.92 -13.75
C HIS A 257 -4.63 12.08 -12.40
N HIS A 258 -3.30 12.07 -12.41
CA HIS A 258 -2.53 12.36 -11.21
C HIS A 258 -2.66 13.84 -10.83
N ILE A 259 -2.71 14.12 -9.53
CA ILE A 259 -2.62 15.49 -9.02
C ILE A 259 -1.24 16.04 -9.34
N LYS A 260 -1.21 17.20 -9.99
CA LYS A 260 0.01 17.87 -10.47
C LYS A 260 0.33 19.17 -9.76
N GLY A 261 -0.66 19.89 -9.25
CA GLY A 261 -0.48 21.17 -8.59
C GLY A 261 -0.91 21.14 -7.14
N LEU A 262 -0.08 21.72 -6.27
CA LEU A 262 -0.32 21.94 -4.86
C LEU A 262 -0.06 23.41 -4.53
N ILE A 263 -0.99 24.06 -3.83
CA ILE A 263 -0.78 25.41 -3.28
C ILE A 263 -0.57 25.31 -1.78
N ILE A 264 0.48 25.96 -1.28
CA ILE A 264 0.77 26.06 0.15
C ILE A 264 0.68 27.52 0.57
N CYS A 265 -0.33 27.82 1.38
CA CYS A 265 -0.51 29.09 2.05
C CYS A 265 0.18 29.07 3.43
N SER A 266 1.01 30.07 3.69
CA SER A 266 1.57 30.35 5.02
C SER A 266 1.95 31.82 5.17
N ASN A 267 1.75 32.35 6.36
CA ASN A 267 2.11 33.70 6.76
C ASN A 267 3.58 33.74 7.22
N THR A 268 4.16 32.58 7.51
CA THR A 268 5.56 32.43 7.95
C THR A 268 6.43 31.79 6.88
N CYS A 269 7.52 32.46 6.48
CA CYS A 269 8.44 31.97 5.46
C CYS A 269 9.21 30.70 5.88
N PHE A 270 9.32 30.40 7.17
CA PHE A 270 10.20 29.33 7.68
C PHE A 270 9.59 27.91 7.61
N SER A 271 8.27 27.77 7.50
CA SER A 271 7.58 26.47 7.52
C SER A 271 7.49 25.78 6.15
N LYS A 272 7.48 26.56 5.07
CA LYS A 272 7.21 26.09 3.70
C LYS A 272 8.37 25.36 3.04
N THR A 273 9.58 25.92 3.10
CA THR A 273 10.78 25.31 2.50
C THR A 273 11.05 23.94 3.12
N VAL A 274 11.04 23.88 4.46
CA VAL A 274 11.21 22.63 5.22
C VAL A 274 10.12 21.60 4.89
N PHE A 275 8.88 22.04 4.67
CA PHE A 275 7.80 21.15 4.26
C PHE A 275 8.02 20.57 2.86
N SER A 276 8.45 21.39 1.90
CA SER A 276 8.75 20.92 0.54
C SER A 276 9.93 19.94 0.46
N GLU A 277 10.95 20.15 1.29
CA GLU A 277 12.09 19.23 1.42
C GLU A 277 11.66 17.91 2.08
N LYS A 278 10.83 17.98 3.12
CA LYS A 278 10.25 16.79 3.76
C LYS A 278 9.38 15.99 2.79
N ILE A 279 8.59 16.66 1.94
CA ILE A 279 7.85 16.00 0.86
C ILE A 279 8.85 15.32 -0.10
N GLY A 280 9.83 16.03 -0.63
CA GLY A 280 10.79 15.46 -1.59
C GLY A 280 11.49 14.21 -1.06
N ASN A 281 12.00 14.29 0.17
CA ASN A 281 12.69 13.17 0.83
C ASN A 281 11.77 11.97 1.06
N LYS A 282 10.53 12.19 1.49
CA LYS A 282 9.57 11.10 1.71
C LYS A 282 9.12 10.43 0.42
N LEU A 283 9.09 11.15 -0.69
CA LEU A 283 8.61 10.64 -1.98
C LEU A 283 9.67 10.00 -2.85
N ASN A 284 10.92 9.98 -2.38
CA ASN A 284 12.06 9.57 -3.19
C ASN A 284 12.04 10.26 -4.57
N ALA A 285 11.59 11.52 -4.57
CA ALA A 285 11.41 12.31 -5.77
C ALA A 285 12.75 12.97 -6.15
N LYS A 286 12.92 13.29 -7.42
CA LYS A 286 14.05 14.08 -7.89
C LYS A 286 13.73 15.56 -7.70
N GLY A 287 14.31 16.15 -6.66
CA GLY A 287 14.01 17.51 -6.21
C GLY A 287 13.78 17.53 -4.69
N PRO A 288 13.43 18.68 -4.09
CA PRO A 288 12.77 19.83 -4.72
C PRO A 288 13.74 20.80 -5.40
N LYS A 289 13.41 21.23 -6.62
CA LYS A 289 14.04 22.42 -7.22
C LYS A 289 13.22 23.64 -6.84
N ILE A 290 13.81 24.52 -6.03
CA ILE A 290 13.14 25.72 -5.53
C ILE A 290 13.51 26.92 -6.38
N TYR A 291 12.51 27.62 -6.89
CA TYR A 291 12.63 28.83 -7.67
C TYR A 291 11.95 29.98 -6.95
N ASP A 292 12.70 31.03 -6.63
CA ASP A 292 12.14 32.27 -6.07
C ASP A 292 11.58 33.12 -7.22
N CYS A 293 10.25 33.23 -7.30
CA CYS A 293 9.58 33.98 -8.36
C CYS A 293 9.97 35.46 -8.35
N LEU A 294 10.24 36.06 -7.18
CA LEU A 294 10.71 37.44 -7.11
C LEU A 294 12.04 37.63 -7.85
N LYS A 295 12.97 36.67 -7.70
CA LYS A 295 14.28 36.72 -8.39
C LYS A 295 14.14 36.45 -9.89
N LEU A 296 13.28 35.50 -10.27
CA LEU A 296 13.04 35.16 -11.66
C LEU A 296 12.49 36.35 -12.47
N PHE A 297 11.49 37.05 -11.92
CA PHE A 297 10.85 38.18 -12.59
C PHE A 297 11.71 39.45 -12.57
N ARG A 298 12.53 39.67 -11.52
CA ARG A 298 13.48 40.81 -11.49
C ARG A 298 14.61 40.68 -12.50
N LYS A 299 15.16 39.46 -12.66
CA LYS A 299 16.32 39.23 -13.53
C LYS A 299 15.96 39.26 -15.02
N ASN A 300 14.74 38.86 -15.36
CA ASN A 300 14.32 38.67 -16.75
C ASN A 300 13.25 39.70 -17.13
N LYS A 301 13.69 40.90 -17.55
CA LYS A 301 12.80 41.98 -18.03
C LYS A 301 11.88 41.52 -19.18
N ASN A 302 12.37 40.59 -20.01
CA ASN A 302 11.59 39.87 -21.01
C ASN A 302 11.44 38.42 -20.54
N PHE A 303 10.38 38.13 -19.78
CA PHE A 303 10.08 36.77 -19.39
C PHE A 303 9.64 35.95 -20.62
N GLY A 304 10.59 35.28 -21.26
CA GLY A 304 10.37 34.45 -22.44
C GLY A 304 10.10 32.99 -22.10
N SER A 305 9.61 32.22 -23.08
CA SER A 305 9.41 30.76 -22.97
C SER A 305 10.69 30.01 -22.61
N HIS A 306 11.85 30.55 -22.96
CA HIS A 306 13.16 29.99 -22.62
C HIS A 306 13.37 29.80 -21.11
N VAL A 307 12.86 30.71 -20.27
CA VAL A 307 13.03 30.62 -18.81
C VAL A 307 12.25 29.43 -18.25
N THR A 308 11.00 29.26 -18.70
CA THR A 308 10.18 28.09 -18.35
C THR A 308 10.75 26.80 -18.93
N ASP A 309 11.27 26.83 -20.15
CA ASP A 309 11.92 25.68 -20.76
C ASP A 309 13.12 25.22 -19.91
N GLU A 310 13.94 26.13 -19.41
CA GLU A 310 15.06 25.81 -18.51
C GLU A 310 14.60 25.16 -17.20
N ILE A 311 13.54 25.69 -16.58
CA ILE A 311 12.98 25.17 -15.32
C ILE A 311 12.55 23.70 -15.47
N PHE A 312 11.87 23.38 -16.59
CA PHE A 312 11.30 22.07 -16.86
C PHE A 312 12.19 21.14 -17.69
N LYS A 313 13.32 21.61 -18.24
CA LYS A 313 14.23 20.86 -19.13
C LYS A 313 14.59 19.49 -18.57
N TYR A 314 14.93 19.43 -17.28
CA TYR A 314 15.34 18.19 -16.63
C TYR A 314 14.19 17.17 -16.51
N SER A 315 12.99 17.62 -16.10
CA SER A 315 11.80 16.76 -16.03
C SER A 315 11.33 16.32 -17.41
N GLU A 316 11.41 17.20 -18.41
CA GLU A 316 11.01 16.88 -19.78
C GLU A 316 11.97 15.87 -20.42
N THR A 317 13.28 16.05 -20.28
CA THR A 317 14.27 15.12 -20.82
C THR A 317 14.17 13.74 -20.17
N GLU A 318 13.99 13.67 -18.85
CA GLU A 318 13.79 12.40 -18.18
C GLU A 318 12.46 11.73 -18.58
N TYR A 319 11.39 12.51 -18.73
CA TYR A 319 10.11 12.00 -19.21
C TYR A 319 10.19 11.53 -20.68
N LYS A 320 10.88 12.24 -21.57
CA LYS A 320 11.11 11.81 -22.95
C LYS A 320 11.91 10.50 -23.02
N ASN A 321 12.93 10.34 -22.17
CA ASN A 321 13.79 9.17 -22.17
C ASN A 321 13.16 7.93 -21.50
N LYS A 322 12.36 8.12 -20.44
CA LYS A 322 11.83 7.02 -19.62
C LYS A 322 10.31 6.87 -19.67
N GLY A 323 9.60 7.79 -20.32
CA GLY A 323 8.14 7.86 -20.36
C GLY A 323 7.51 7.76 -18.97
N LYS A 324 6.50 6.89 -18.85
CA LYS A 324 5.80 6.56 -17.60
C LYS A 324 6.68 5.95 -16.50
N LYS A 325 7.96 5.62 -16.77
CA LYS A 325 8.94 5.11 -15.79
C LYS A 325 9.88 6.21 -15.24
N SER A 326 9.69 7.46 -15.66
CA SER A 326 10.40 8.61 -15.08
C SER A 326 10.14 8.72 -13.57
N ALA A 327 11.12 9.22 -12.82
CA ALA A 327 10.93 9.54 -11.42
C ALA A 327 9.98 10.74 -11.27
N LEU A 328 9.36 10.89 -10.09
CA LEU A 328 8.61 12.10 -9.78
C LEU A 328 9.57 13.27 -9.65
N HIS A 329 9.34 14.35 -10.41
CA HIS A 329 10.05 15.60 -10.24
C HIS A 329 9.22 16.61 -9.45
N ILE A 330 9.83 17.21 -8.44
CA ILE A 330 9.17 18.24 -7.63
C ILE A 330 9.80 19.60 -7.96
N ILE A 331 8.94 20.52 -8.40
CA ILE A 331 9.29 21.91 -8.70
C ILE A 331 8.52 22.79 -7.71
N VAL A 332 9.23 23.66 -7.01
CA VAL A 332 8.67 24.55 -6.00
C VAL A 332 8.85 25.99 -6.49
N PHE A 333 7.75 26.72 -6.56
CA PHE A 333 7.72 28.15 -6.83
C PHE A 333 7.47 28.89 -5.52
N ASP A 334 8.50 29.55 -5.00
CA ASP A 334 8.39 30.39 -3.81
C ASP A 334 7.98 31.82 -4.19
N LYS A 335 7.18 32.46 -3.34
CA LYS A 335 6.58 33.78 -3.55
C LYS A 335 5.81 33.89 -4.87
N MET A 336 4.98 32.88 -5.14
CA MET A 336 4.10 32.86 -6.32
C MET A 336 2.97 33.90 -6.20
N ASP A 337 2.73 34.42 -4.99
CA ASP A 337 1.84 35.54 -4.71
C ASP A 337 2.15 36.77 -5.58
N ILE A 338 3.43 37.09 -5.81
CA ILE A 338 3.84 38.21 -6.68
C ILE A 338 3.32 38.02 -8.11
N VAL A 339 3.36 36.79 -8.62
CA VAL A 339 2.90 36.46 -9.97
C VAL A 339 1.38 36.56 -10.05
N PHE A 340 0.69 36.11 -9.00
CA PHE A 340 -0.75 36.13 -8.91
C PHE A 340 -1.31 37.55 -8.71
N GLU A 341 -0.65 38.40 -7.93
CA GLU A 341 -0.98 39.83 -7.81
C GLU A 341 -0.84 40.56 -9.16
N GLN A 342 0.15 40.18 -9.96
CA GLN A 342 0.39 40.75 -11.29
C GLN A 342 -0.34 39.97 -12.40
N TYR A 343 -1.43 39.26 -12.12
CA TYR A 343 -2.14 38.43 -13.10
C TYR A 343 -2.56 39.19 -14.37
N ASN A 344 -2.80 40.50 -14.30
CA ASN A 344 -3.15 41.32 -15.46
C ASN A 344 -1.94 41.73 -16.31
N SER A 345 -0.71 41.49 -15.84
CA SER A 345 0.49 41.75 -16.63
C SER A 345 0.67 40.66 -17.68
N TRP A 346 1.01 41.07 -18.90
CA TRP A 346 1.27 40.15 -20.02
C TRP A 346 2.35 39.09 -19.68
N VAL A 347 3.35 39.51 -18.91
CA VAL A 347 4.45 38.67 -18.44
C VAL A 347 3.98 37.58 -17.48
N ALA A 348 3.14 37.91 -16.49
CA ALA A 348 2.59 36.91 -15.56
C ALA A 348 1.62 35.95 -16.27
N GLN A 349 0.74 36.46 -17.14
CA GLN A 349 -0.18 35.61 -17.91
C GLN A 349 0.55 34.60 -18.77
N ARG A 350 1.63 35.04 -19.44
CA ARG A 350 2.46 34.16 -20.26
C ARG A 350 3.14 33.08 -19.42
N PHE A 351 3.70 33.44 -18.26
CA PHE A 351 4.33 32.46 -17.36
C PHE A 351 3.33 31.42 -16.84
N ILE A 352 2.15 31.88 -16.40
CA ILE A 352 1.07 31.02 -15.91
C ILE A 352 0.60 30.07 -17.02
N SER A 353 0.32 30.59 -18.21
CA SER A 353 -0.12 29.79 -19.37
C SER A 353 0.89 28.69 -19.72
N GLU A 354 2.18 29.00 -19.65
CA GLU A 354 3.25 28.06 -19.98
C GLU A 354 3.46 26.99 -18.89
N ILE A 355 3.16 27.30 -17.63
CA ILE A 355 3.06 26.31 -16.55
C ILE A 355 1.84 25.39 -16.78
N LEU A 356 0.67 25.97 -17.05
CA LEU A 356 -0.56 25.22 -17.28
C LEU A 356 -0.40 24.27 -18.48
N SER A 357 0.18 24.75 -19.59
CA SER A 357 0.45 23.95 -20.79
C SER A 357 1.26 22.67 -20.50
N ARG A 358 2.13 22.69 -19.48
CA ARG A 358 2.91 21.51 -19.02
C ARG A 358 2.15 20.61 -18.05
N MET A 359 1.14 21.15 -17.36
CA MET A 359 0.27 20.43 -16.45
C MET A 359 -0.85 19.70 -17.19
N ASP A 360 -1.67 20.41 -17.98
CA ASP A 360 -2.87 19.89 -18.64
C ASP A 360 -2.87 20.05 -20.16
N GLY A 361 -1.98 20.88 -20.72
CA GLY A 361 -1.95 21.20 -22.15
C GLY A 361 -1.20 20.21 -23.04
N THR A 362 -0.78 20.72 -24.21
CA THR A 362 -0.18 19.92 -25.30
C THR A 362 1.20 19.35 -24.97
N LYS A 363 1.92 19.96 -24.01
CA LYS A 363 3.25 19.51 -23.53
C LYS A 363 3.14 18.84 -22.15
N LYS A 364 2.09 18.06 -21.92
CA LYS A 364 1.79 17.41 -20.64
C LYS A 364 2.93 16.49 -20.16
N ILE A 365 3.43 16.74 -18.95
CA ILE A 365 4.35 15.83 -18.24
C ILE A 365 3.57 15.10 -17.15
N GLU A 366 3.54 13.76 -17.15
CA GLU A 366 2.75 13.00 -16.15
C GLU A 366 3.41 12.97 -14.76
N ASN A 367 4.73 12.79 -14.70
CA ASN A 367 5.47 12.59 -13.45
C ASN A 367 6.08 13.89 -12.90
N ILE A 368 5.28 14.96 -12.86
CA ILE A 368 5.63 16.23 -12.20
C ILE A 368 4.70 16.52 -11.04
N LEU A 369 5.22 17.20 -10.03
CA LEU A 369 4.48 17.85 -8.96
C LEU A 369 5.00 19.29 -8.84
N ILE A 370 4.11 20.24 -9.05
CA ILE A 370 4.36 21.67 -8.92
C ILE A 370 3.76 22.15 -7.61
N ILE A 371 4.59 22.75 -6.77
CA ILE A 371 4.20 23.32 -5.49
C ILE A 371 4.32 24.84 -5.61
N ALA A 372 3.20 25.56 -5.53
CA ALA A 372 3.17 27.01 -5.48
C ALA A 372 3.02 27.48 -4.03
N MET A 373 3.97 28.26 -3.55
CA MET A 373 3.95 28.82 -2.21
C MET A 373 3.48 30.27 -2.26
N VAL A 374 2.43 30.57 -1.48
CA VAL A 374 1.77 31.89 -1.44
C VAL A 374 1.60 32.36 -0.01
N LYS A 375 1.66 33.67 0.24
CA LYS A 375 1.29 34.23 1.55
C LYS A 375 -0.21 34.39 1.71
N ASN A 376 -0.89 34.81 0.64
CA ASN A 376 -2.33 35.05 0.63
C ASN A 376 -2.98 34.31 -0.56
N VAL A 377 -4.08 33.60 -0.29
CA VAL A 377 -4.83 32.84 -1.30
C VAL A 377 -5.72 33.75 -2.15
N GLN A 378 -6.06 34.96 -1.67
CA GLN A 378 -7.00 35.88 -2.32
C GLN A 378 -6.59 36.30 -3.74
N PHE A 379 -5.30 36.26 -4.07
CA PHE A 379 -4.81 36.65 -5.39
C PHE A 379 -4.87 35.51 -6.43
N ILE A 380 -5.26 34.30 -6.02
CA ILE A 380 -5.28 33.14 -6.93
C ILE A 380 -6.55 33.16 -7.79
N ASN A 381 -6.36 33.13 -9.10
CA ASN A 381 -7.47 33.01 -10.06
C ASN A 381 -8.12 31.61 -9.99
N SER A 382 -9.46 31.57 -10.02
CA SER A 382 -10.26 30.33 -10.04
C SER A 382 -9.93 29.40 -11.21
N GLU A 383 -9.45 29.92 -12.34
CA GLU A 383 -9.01 29.10 -13.48
C GLU A 383 -7.82 28.19 -13.15
N LEU A 384 -6.97 28.60 -12.21
CA LEU A 384 -5.82 27.82 -11.76
C LEU A 384 -6.23 26.67 -10.85
N LEU A 385 -7.39 26.79 -10.22
CA LEU A 385 -7.92 25.84 -9.25
C LEU A 385 -8.74 24.71 -9.88
N LYS A 386 -8.90 24.72 -11.21
CA LYS A 386 -9.62 23.66 -11.93
C LYS A 386 -8.95 22.28 -11.72
N PRO A 387 -9.72 21.19 -11.68
CA PRO A 387 -9.20 19.83 -11.50
C PRO A 387 -8.06 19.51 -12.49
N GLY A 388 -7.00 18.86 -12.00
CA GLY A 388 -5.79 18.58 -12.80
C GLY A 388 -4.76 19.73 -12.88
N ARG A 389 -5.09 20.93 -12.37
CA ARG A 389 -4.17 22.07 -12.17
C ARG A 389 -3.76 22.17 -10.70
N PHE A 390 -4.04 23.29 -10.04
CA PHE A 390 -3.80 23.51 -8.61
C PHE A 390 -5.04 23.14 -7.79
N GLU A 391 -5.39 21.85 -7.84
CA GLU A 391 -6.58 21.30 -7.20
C GLU A 391 -6.48 21.26 -5.67
N VAL A 392 -5.27 21.09 -5.12
CA VAL A 392 -5.07 20.95 -3.68
C VAL A 392 -4.53 22.24 -3.09
N GLN A 393 -5.18 22.72 -2.03
CA GLN A 393 -4.75 23.89 -1.26
C GLN A 393 -4.50 23.49 0.19
N VAL A 394 -3.38 23.97 0.73
CA VAL A 394 -2.93 23.70 2.08
C VAL A 394 -2.72 25.03 2.78
N SER A 395 -3.44 25.28 3.86
CA SER A 395 -3.18 26.44 4.71
C SER A 395 -2.52 26.01 6.00
N THR A 396 -1.27 26.46 6.20
CA THR A 396 -0.48 26.13 7.39
C THR A 396 -0.66 27.12 8.54
N ASP A 397 -1.41 28.21 8.32
CA ASP A 397 -1.71 29.21 9.37
C ASP A 397 -2.99 28.94 10.15
N PHE A 398 -3.74 27.90 9.79
CA PHE A 398 -4.86 27.46 10.61
C PHE A 398 -4.33 26.56 11.72
N LYS A 399 -3.82 27.19 12.80
CA LYS A 399 -4.14 26.67 14.13
C LYS A 399 -5.67 26.73 14.26
N GLY A 400 -6.35 25.65 13.90
CA GLY A 400 -7.79 25.38 14.06
C GLY A 400 -8.73 26.59 14.15
N ARG A 401 -9.42 26.91 13.05
CA ARG A 401 -10.60 27.82 13.06
C ARG A 401 -11.84 27.29 12.33
N TYR A 402 -11.95 25.96 12.16
CA TYR A 402 -13.24 25.30 11.96
C TYR A 402 -13.58 24.29 13.08
N GLN A 403 -12.80 24.29 14.18
CA GLN A 403 -13.16 23.59 15.42
C GLN A 403 -13.46 24.55 16.58
N LYS A 404 -12.83 25.72 16.70
CA LYS A 404 -13.09 26.62 17.84
C LYS A 404 -14.37 27.44 17.72
N ASP A 405 -14.75 27.86 16.51
CA ASP A 405 -15.97 28.67 16.34
C ASP A 405 -17.23 27.79 16.17
N MET A 406 -17.05 26.49 15.88
CA MET A 406 -18.10 25.48 15.93
C MET A 406 -18.22 24.81 17.32
N MET A 407 -17.13 24.74 18.11
CA MET A 407 -17.22 24.33 19.53
C MET A 407 -17.66 25.46 20.46
N LYS A 408 -17.41 26.74 20.15
CA LYS A 408 -17.99 27.86 20.93
C LYS A 408 -19.48 28.06 20.69
N SER A 409 -20.00 27.67 19.53
CA SER A 409 -21.44 27.68 19.28
C SER A 409 -22.15 26.42 19.81
N ILE A 410 -21.42 25.39 20.23
CA ILE A 410 -21.96 24.19 20.88
C ILE A 410 -21.71 24.18 22.41
N GLU A 411 -20.71 24.91 22.93
CA GLU A 411 -20.49 25.11 24.38
C GLU A 411 -21.21 26.33 24.98
N ILE A 412 -21.90 27.16 24.18
CA ILE A 412 -22.73 28.27 24.71
C ILE A 412 -24.20 27.86 24.88
N ASP A 413 -24.63 26.73 24.30
CA ASP A 413 -26.02 26.24 24.39
C ASP A 413 -26.22 25.02 25.30
N ILE A 414 -25.19 24.60 26.06
CA ILE A 414 -25.33 23.55 27.10
C ILE A 414 -25.16 24.10 28.53
N ASP A 415 -24.68 25.33 28.73
CA ASP A 415 -24.47 25.91 30.07
C ASP A 415 -25.53 26.95 30.48
N LYS A 416 -26.67 27.02 29.77
CA LYS A 416 -27.84 27.85 30.14
C LYS A 416 -29.09 27.08 30.56
N SER A 417 -29.05 25.76 30.68
CA SER A 417 -30.19 24.93 31.12
C SER A 417 -29.91 24.05 32.35
N SER A 418 -28.86 24.32 33.13
CA SER A 418 -28.68 23.72 34.46
C SER A 418 -28.26 24.76 35.50
N LYS A 419 -29.08 25.80 35.61
CA LYS A 419 -29.20 26.60 36.83
C LYS A 419 -29.93 25.78 37.89
N ASP A 420 -29.35 25.77 39.09
CA ASP A 420 -30.05 25.83 40.37
C ASP A 420 -30.93 24.64 40.80
N LEU A 421 -30.30 23.68 41.50
CA LEU A 421 -30.77 22.89 42.66
C LEU A 421 -29.46 22.23 43.19
N ASN A 422 -28.94 22.35 44.41
CA ASN A 422 -29.41 22.88 45.69
C ASN A 422 -28.18 23.09 46.61
N ILE A 423 -28.22 24.17 47.40
CA ILE A 423 -28.05 24.20 48.87
C ILE A 423 -26.95 23.29 49.50
N PHE A 424 -25.81 23.88 49.89
CA PHE A 424 -25.26 23.96 51.26
C PHE A 424 -23.81 24.49 51.25
N LYS A 425 -23.55 25.62 51.95
CA LYS A 425 -22.21 26.07 52.38
C LYS A 425 -21.76 25.25 53.61
N PRO A 426 -20.45 25.17 53.93
CA PRO A 426 -19.92 26.15 54.88
C PRO A 426 -18.48 26.64 54.65
N SER A 427 -18.32 27.94 54.98
CA SER A 427 -17.19 28.65 55.60
C SER A 427 -15.74 28.51 55.13
N SER A 428 -15.27 29.65 54.63
CA SER A 428 -13.90 30.18 54.57
C SER A 428 -13.09 30.13 55.86
N SER A 429 -11.75 30.01 55.74
CA SER A 429 -10.79 30.93 56.41
C SER A 429 -9.31 30.63 56.08
N TYR A 430 -8.57 31.69 55.66
CA TYR A 430 -7.19 32.11 56.06
C TYR A 430 -5.99 31.14 55.85
N GLN A 431 -4.75 31.51 55.48
CA GLN A 431 -4.01 32.76 55.26
C GLN A 431 -2.68 32.39 54.53
N SER A 432 -2.10 33.28 53.72
CA SER A 432 -0.75 33.12 53.15
C SER A 432 0.35 33.51 54.15
N PRO A 433 1.57 32.92 54.09
CA PRO A 433 2.64 33.19 55.05
C PRO A 433 3.54 34.36 54.58
N ASN A 434 3.76 35.34 55.46
CA ASN A 434 4.88 36.28 55.34
C ASN A 434 6.00 35.87 56.31
N LYS A 435 7.23 35.81 55.79
CA LYS A 435 8.48 35.82 56.56
C LYS A 435 8.99 37.28 56.61
N ARG A 436 9.33 37.70 57.83
CA ARG A 436 10.25 38.77 58.29
C ARG A 436 10.44 40.02 57.44
#